data_AF-A0A2A7I2D9-F1
#
_entry.id   AF-A0A2A7I2D9-F1
#
_cell.length_a   1.000
_cell.length_b   1.000
_cell.length_c   1.000
_cell.angle_alpha   90.00
_cell.angle_beta   90.00
_cell.angle_gamma   90.00
#
_symmetry.space_group_name_H-M   'P 1'
#
loop_
_entity.id
_entity.type
_entity.pdbx_description
1 polymer ?
#
loop_
_entity_poly.entity_id
_entity_poly.type
_entity_poly.pdbx_seq_one_letter_code
_entity_poly.pdbx_strand_id
1 'polypeptide(L)'
;MLTNKYLDDLFEELKIEGETYFYYFYSYVTPTSSDYFKYGLGALADLEHLIICFTDERLMVLEISMSGKFTGNIKCIGMKDIESVKVKKGLFRTKITVTSTGNRGNIVIKVNSFTIGLSNQKKNLIKLEKQYS
;
A
#
# COMPACT_ATOMS: atom_id res chain seq x y z
N MET A 1 8.33 4.57 -16.34
CA MET A 1 8.96 3.49 -15.58
C MET A 1 8.73 3.78 -14.11
N LEU A 2 8.33 2.77 -13.35
CA LEU A 2 8.13 2.90 -11.91
C LEU A 2 9.49 3.06 -11.22
N THR A 3 9.75 4.22 -10.63
CA THR A 3 11.01 4.52 -9.92
C THR A 3 10.73 5.20 -8.59
N ASN A 4 11.73 5.18 -7.69
CA ASN A 4 11.66 5.96 -6.46
C ASN A 4 11.36 7.43 -6.72
N LYS A 5 12.12 8.08 -7.60
CA LYS A 5 11.90 9.49 -7.95
C LYS A 5 10.49 9.76 -8.45
N TYR A 6 9.97 8.92 -9.35
CA TYR A 6 8.62 9.09 -9.89
C TYR A 6 7.55 9.04 -8.79
N LEU A 7 7.67 8.08 -7.86
CA LEU A 7 6.72 7.96 -6.75
C LEU A 7 6.92 9.06 -5.70
N ASP A 8 8.16 9.46 -5.42
CA ASP A 8 8.44 10.57 -4.49
C ASP A 8 7.82 11.87 -5.01
N ASP A 9 8.01 12.19 -6.29
CA ASP A 9 7.40 13.36 -6.94
C ASP A 9 5.85 13.26 -6.89
N LEU A 10 5.27 12.08 -7.21
CA LEU A 10 3.82 11.85 -7.14
C LEU A 10 3.26 12.01 -5.72
N PHE A 11 3.95 11.52 -4.70
CA PHE A 11 3.48 11.63 -3.32
C PHE A 11 3.58 13.04 -2.76
N GLU A 12 4.54 13.85 -3.22
CA GLU A 12 4.58 15.27 -2.88
C GLU A 12 3.38 16.02 -3.49
N GLU A 13 2.96 15.67 -4.72
CA GLU A 13 1.74 16.23 -5.33
C GLU A 13 0.45 15.81 -4.59
N LEU A 14 0.41 14.57 -4.08
CA LEU A 14 -0.75 14.02 -3.38
C LEU A 14 -0.81 14.38 -1.89
N LYS A 15 0.27 14.95 -1.36
CA LYS A 15 0.46 15.24 0.06
C LYS A 15 -0.65 16.12 0.61
N ILE A 16 -1.16 15.75 1.78
CA ILE A 16 -2.04 16.59 2.58
C ILE A 16 -1.32 17.09 3.84
N GLU A 17 -1.89 18.10 4.48
CA GLU A 17 -1.39 18.62 5.75
C GLU A 17 -1.34 17.50 6.80
N GLY A 18 -0.26 17.47 7.60
CA GLY A 18 -0.02 16.45 8.62
C GLY A 18 0.85 15.26 8.15
N GLU A 19 0.98 15.02 6.84
CA GLU A 19 1.78 13.90 6.33
C GLU A 19 3.30 14.21 6.37
N THR A 20 4.01 13.48 7.23
CA THR A 20 5.46 13.62 7.44
C THR A 20 6.28 12.50 6.80
N TYR A 21 5.65 11.36 6.49
CA TYR A 21 6.27 10.24 5.79
C TYR A 21 5.37 9.61 4.73
N PHE A 22 6.02 8.93 3.78
CA PHE A 22 5.38 8.12 2.75
C PHE A 22 6.08 6.77 2.65
N TYR A 23 5.50 5.74 3.28
CA TYR A 23 6.00 4.37 3.19
C TYR A 23 5.24 3.63 2.10
N TYR A 24 5.77 3.73 0.88
CA TYR A 24 5.17 3.10 -0.29
C TYR A 24 5.83 1.78 -0.69
N PHE A 25 5.02 0.94 -1.34
CA PHE A 25 5.33 -0.42 -1.74
C PHE A 25 4.64 -0.75 -3.05
N TYR A 26 5.33 -1.47 -3.92
CA TYR A 26 4.66 -2.16 -5.02
C TYR A 26 4.11 -3.50 -4.56
N SER A 27 2.83 -3.73 -4.85
CA SER A 27 2.13 -4.98 -4.58
C SER A 27 1.47 -5.47 -5.85
N TYR A 28 1.61 -6.77 -6.11
CA TYR A 28 0.85 -7.47 -7.13
C TYR A 28 -0.28 -8.23 -6.45
N VAL A 29 -1.53 -8.03 -6.87
CA VAL A 29 -2.67 -8.79 -6.37
C VAL A 29 -2.97 -9.92 -7.36
N THR A 30 -2.80 -11.16 -6.92
CA THR A 30 -3.34 -12.31 -7.66
C THR A 30 -4.85 -12.42 -7.39
N PRO A 31 -5.71 -12.65 -8.40
CA PRO A 31 -7.19 -12.58 -8.33
C PRO A 31 -7.92 -13.51 -7.34
N THR A 32 -7.25 -14.22 -6.44
CA THR A 32 -7.88 -15.17 -5.51
C THR A 32 -8.42 -14.56 -4.21
N SER A 33 -8.38 -13.23 -4.05
CA SER A 33 -8.67 -12.58 -2.75
C SER A 33 -10.04 -11.92 -2.73
N SER A 34 -11.09 -12.69 -2.40
CA SER A 34 -12.46 -12.20 -2.13
C SER A 34 -12.55 -11.20 -0.95
N ASP A 35 -11.45 -10.95 -0.24
CA ASP A 35 -11.37 -10.06 0.91
C ASP A 35 -11.38 -8.55 0.56
N TYR A 36 -11.05 -8.16 -0.67
CA TYR A 36 -11.09 -6.75 -1.11
C TYR A 36 -12.51 -6.21 -1.33
N PHE A 37 -13.50 -7.10 -1.50
CA PHE A 37 -14.87 -6.76 -1.86
C PHE A 37 -15.61 -5.98 -0.74
N LYS A 38 -15.20 -6.17 0.53
CA LYS A 38 -15.90 -5.61 1.70
C LYS A 38 -15.68 -4.11 1.92
N TYR A 39 -14.73 -3.50 1.21
CA TYR A 39 -14.30 -2.11 1.45
C TYR A 39 -14.61 -1.13 0.31
N GLY A 40 -15.45 -1.50 -0.66
CA GLY A 40 -15.62 -0.70 -1.89
C GLY A 40 -14.35 -0.67 -2.75
N LEU A 41 -13.38 -1.52 -2.41
CA LEU A 41 -12.16 -1.81 -3.15
C LEU A 41 -12.34 -3.05 -4.03
N GLY A 42 -13.57 -3.51 -4.27
CA GLY A 42 -13.87 -4.59 -5.22
C GLY A 42 -13.34 -4.29 -6.63
N ALA A 43 -13.34 -3.02 -7.02
CA ALA A 43 -12.70 -2.55 -8.26
C ALA A 43 -11.16 -2.67 -8.26
N LEU A 44 -10.53 -2.86 -7.08
CA LEU A 44 -9.09 -3.16 -6.99
C LEU A 44 -8.78 -4.65 -7.17
N ALA A 45 -9.78 -5.53 -7.09
CA ALA A 45 -9.57 -6.97 -7.29
C ALA A 45 -9.19 -7.30 -8.75
N ASP A 46 -9.61 -6.45 -9.69
CA ASP A 46 -9.25 -6.53 -11.11
C ASP A 46 -7.90 -5.87 -11.43
N LEU A 47 -7.24 -5.26 -10.42
CA LEU A 47 -6.00 -4.51 -10.62
C LEU A 47 -4.78 -5.36 -10.27
N GLU A 48 -3.98 -5.65 -11.27
CA GLU A 48 -2.77 -6.45 -11.14
C GLU A 48 -1.60 -5.70 -10.48
N HIS A 49 -1.57 -4.37 -10.60
CA HIS A 49 -0.41 -3.55 -10.24
C HIS A 49 -0.82 -2.38 -9.35
N LEU A 50 -0.43 -2.46 -8.07
CA LEU A 50 -0.79 -1.48 -7.06
C LEU A 50 0.44 -0.86 -6.42
N ILE A 51 0.34 0.43 -6.10
CA ILE A 51 1.17 1.05 -5.08
C ILE A 51 0.34 1.22 -3.82
N ILE A 52 0.85 0.68 -2.73
CA ILE A 52 0.30 0.85 -1.39
C ILE A 52 1.19 1.83 -0.66
N CYS A 53 0.62 2.88 -0.07
CA CYS A 53 1.38 3.86 0.70
C CYS A 53 0.72 4.11 2.05
N PHE A 54 1.51 4.00 3.13
CA PHE A 54 1.11 4.42 4.46
C PHE A 54 1.68 5.81 4.74
N THR A 55 0.84 6.68 5.30
CA THR A 55 1.21 8.00 5.85
C THR A 55 0.74 8.10 7.29
N ASP A 56 0.98 9.26 7.92
CA ASP A 56 0.45 9.56 9.26
C ASP A 56 -1.09 9.59 9.27
N GLU A 57 -1.70 9.98 8.15
CA GLU A 57 -3.13 10.30 8.07
C GLU A 57 -3.96 9.21 7.40
N ARG A 58 -3.37 8.45 6.46
CA ARG A 58 -4.14 7.53 5.61
C ARG A 58 -3.30 6.43 4.97
N LEU A 59 -4.00 5.36 4.61
CA LEU A 59 -3.54 4.29 3.73
C LEU A 59 -4.05 4.60 2.33
N MET A 60 -3.13 4.78 1.39
CA MET A 60 -3.44 5.01 -0.01
C MET A 60 -3.17 3.75 -0.82
N VAL A 61 -4.07 3.45 -1.75
CA VAL A 61 -3.94 2.41 -2.75
C VAL A 61 -4.12 3.03 -4.12
N LEU A 62 -3.04 3.04 -4.90
CA LEU A 62 -2.97 3.65 -6.22
C LEU A 62 -2.89 2.54 -7.27
N GLU A 63 -3.68 2.68 -8.33
CA GLU A 63 -3.56 1.83 -9.50
C GLU A 63 -2.43 2.31 -10.41
N ILE A 64 -1.61 1.35 -10.85
CA ILE A 64 -0.52 1.59 -11.80
C ILE A 64 -0.77 0.78 -13.07
N SER A 65 -0.60 1.39 -14.23
CA SER A 65 -0.62 0.69 -15.53
C SER A 65 0.56 -0.29 -15.67
N MET A 66 0.49 -1.23 -16.62
CA MET A 66 1.61 -2.12 -16.97
C MET A 66 2.93 -1.38 -17.25
N SER A 67 2.86 -0.14 -17.73
CA SER A 67 4.04 0.71 -17.99
C SER A 67 4.67 1.35 -16.74
N GLY A 68 4.07 1.12 -15.57
CA GLY A 68 4.53 1.70 -14.31
C GLY A 68 4.06 3.14 -14.09
N LYS A 69 3.01 3.60 -14.78
CA LYS A 69 2.43 4.95 -14.60
C LYS A 69 1.14 4.91 -13.79
N PHE A 70 0.97 5.87 -12.87
CA PHE A 70 -0.27 6.11 -12.15
C PHE A 70 -1.42 6.40 -13.13
N THR A 71 -2.56 5.75 -12.92
CA THR A 71 -3.74 5.87 -13.80
C THR A 71 -4.67 7.02 -13.41
N GLY A 72 -4.43 7.68 -12.27
CA GLY A 72 -5.35 8.63 -11.66
C GLY A 72 -6.28 7.99 -10.62
N ASN A 73 -6.39 6.66 -10.60
CA ASN A 73 -7.26 5.96 -9.66
C ASN A 73 -6.56 5.74 -8.32
N ILE A 74 -7.07 6.40 -7.29
CA ILE A 74 -6.61 6.28 -5.90
C ILE A 74 -7.79 5.98 -4.97
N LYS A 75 -7.54 5.11 -4.00
CA LYS A 75 -8.44 4.85 -2.88
C LYS A 75 -7.71 5.11 -1.57
N CYS A 76 -8.36 5.81 -0.66
CA CYS A 76 -7.79 6.18 0.64
C CYS A 76 -8.64 5.64 1.77
N ILE A 77 -7.99 5.16 2.83
CA ILE A 77 -8.60 4.80 4.11
C ILE A 77 -7.92 5.66 5.18
N GLY A 78 -8.67 6.46 5.92
CA GLY A 78 -8.10 7.27 7.01
C GLY A 78 -7.56 6.37 8.12
N MET A 79 -6.47 6.79 8.77
CA MET A 79 -5.88 6.02 9.89
C MET A 79 -6.85 5.84 11.05
N LYS A 80 -7.76 6.80 11.28
CA LYS A 80 -8.87 6.69 12.26
C LYS A 80 -9.82 5.51 12.00
N ASP A 81 -9.92 5.07 10.74
CA ASP A 81 -10.80 3.98 10.33
C ASP A 81 -10.07 2.63 10.36
N ILE A 82 -8.76 2.62 10.68
CA ILE A 82 -7.91 1.43 10.83
C ILE A 82 -7.76 1.13 12.32
N GLU A 83 -8.17 -0.08 12.71
CA GLU A 83 -8.06 -0.57 14.09
C GLU A 83 -6.65 -1.09 14.39
N SER A 84 -6.05 -1.82 13.45
CA SER A 84 -4.69 -2.32 13.61
C SER A 84 -4.00 -2.59 12.28
N VAL A 85 -2.68 -2.47 12.30
CA VAL A 85 -1.80 -2.90 11.22
C VAL A 85 -0.85 -3.93 11.79
N LYS A 86 -0.76 -5.10 11.15
CA LYS A 86 0.17 -6.17 11.53
C LYS A 86 1.12 -6.46 10.39
N VAL A 87 2.41 -6.25 10.63
CA VAL A 87 3.46 -6.51 9.64
C VAL A 87 4.19 -7.81 10.01
N LYS A 88 4.14 -8.80 9.12
CA LYS A 88 4.88 -10.07 9.27
C LYS A 88 5.88 -10.21 8.13
N LYS A 89 7.16 -10.01 8.44
CA LYS A 89 8.24 -10.25 7.49
C LYS A 89 8.44 -11.74 7.23
N GLY A 90 8.62 -12.06 5.96
CA GLY A 90 9.17 -13.32 5.49
C GLY A 90 10.47 -13.08 4.72
N LEU A 91 11.14 -14.16 4.33
CA LEU A 91 12.44 -14.08 3.65
C LEU A 91 12.36 -13.31 2.31
N PHE A 92 11.31 -13.57 1.54
CA PHE A 92 11.12 -12.99 0.19
C PHE A 92 9.92 -12.03 0.09
N ARG A 93 8.98 -12.12 1.04
CA ARG A 93 7.71 -11.42 0.99
C ARG A 93 7.26 -11.06 2.39
N THR A 94 6.82 -9.81 2.55
CA THR A 94 6.19 -9.31 3.76
C THR A 94 4.68 -9.35 3.60
N LYS A 95 4.00 -9.85 4.63
CA LYS A 95 2.53 -9.81 4.73
C LYS A 95 2.15 -8.66 5.66
N ILE A 96 1.36 -7.73 5.16
CA ILE A 96 0.78 -6.64 5.93
C ILE A 96 -0.73 -6.93 6.05
N THR A 97 -1.23 -7.04 7.26
CA THR A 97 -2.67 -7.20 7.53
C THR A 97 -3.18 -5.90 8.11
N VAL A 98 -4.18 -5.29 7.49
CA VAL A 98 -4.86 -4.07 7.96
C VAL A 98 -6.25 -4.47 8.41
N THR A 99 -6.54 -4.27 9.69
CA THR A 99 -7.86 -4.51 10.29
C THR A 99 -8.58 -3.17 10.39
N SER A 100 -9.81 -3.08 9.88
CA SER A 100 -10.56 -1.82 9.98
C SER A 100 -11.52 -1.84 11.16
N THR A 101 -11.82 -0.65 11.64
CA THR A 101 -12.82 -0.44 12.69
C THR A 101 -14.20 -0.95 12.29
N GLY A 102 -14.98 -1.37 13.28
CA GLY A 102 -16.39 -1.77 13.09
C GLY A 102 -16.58 -3.14 12.42
N ASN A 103 -15.67 -4.10 12.63
CA ASN A 103 -15.79 -5.50 12.16
C ASN A 103 -15.92 -5.65 10.64
N ARG A 104 -15.36 -4.72 9.86
CA ARG A 104 -15.40 -4.78 8.38
C ARG A 104 -14.46 -5.82 7.77
N GLY A 105 -13.65 -6.49 8.60
CA GLY A 105 -12.73 -7.57 8.22
C GLY A 105 -11.29 -7.09 8.00
N ASN A 106 -10.47 -7.91 7.35
CA ASN A 106 -9.05 -7.63 7.18
C ASN A 106 -8.67 -7.48 5.71
N ILE A 107 -7.83 -6.50 5.39
CA ILE A 107 -7.14 -6.39 4.11
C ILE A 107 -5.76 -7.04 4.27
N VAL A 108 -5.43 -7.96 3.36
CA VAL A 108 -4.13 -8.64 3.37
C VAL A 108 -3.32 -8.22 2.14
N ILE A 109 -2.24 -7.50 2.40
CA ILE A 109 -1.33 -6.97 1.38
C ILE A 109 -0.04 -7.79 1.41
N LYS A 110 0.39 -8.23 0.23
CA LYS A 110 1.57 -9.07 0.05
C LYS A 110 2.60 -8.33 -0.79
N VAL A 111 3.67 -7.88 -0.13
CA VAL A 111 4.71 -7.06 -0.76
C VAL A 111 6.00 -7.88 -0.84
N ASN A 112 6.60 -7.98 -2.03
CA ASN A 112 7.91 -8.60 -2.16
C ASN A 112 8.98 -7.75 -1.47
N SER A 113 10.03 -8.35 -0.94
CA SER A 113 11.09 -7.58 -0.26
C SER A 113 11.87 -6.66 -1.22
N PHE A 114 11.80 -6.93 -2.52
CA PHE A 114 12.47 -6.18 -3.58
C PHE A 114 11.56 -6.03 -4.81
N THR A 115 11.62 -4.85 -5.44
CA THR A 115 11.00 -4.54 -6.73
C THR A 115 11.97 -3.68 -7.52
N ILE A 116 12.18 -4.00 -8.81
CA ILE A 116 13.05 -3.23 -9.70
C ILE A 116 12.53 -1.79 -9.81
N GLY A 117 13.43 -0.81 -9.70
CA GLY A 117 13.10 0.62 -9.69
C GLY A 117 12.70 1.17 -8.32
N LEU A 118 12.38 0.32 -7.33
CA LEU A 118 11.99 0.71 -5.96
C LEU A 118 13.00 0.22 -4.93
N SER A 119 14.21 0.78 -4.96
CA SER A 119 15.30 0.42 -4.06
C SER A 119 14.98 0.67 -2.57
N ASN A 120 14.11 1.65 -2.27
CA ASN A 120 13.69 1.96 -0.91
C ASN A 120 12.62 1.01 -0.34
N GLN A 121 12.04 0.09 -1.13
CA GLN A 121 10.91 -0.73 -0.71
C GLN A 121 11.23 -1.54 0.55
N LYS A 122 12.42 -2.17 0.59
CA LYS A 122 12.89 -2.90 1.78
C LYS A 122 13.06 -1.99 3.00
N LYS A 123 13.58 -0.78 2.81
CA LYS A 123 13.76 0.23 3.88
C LYS A 123 12.40 0.65 4.44
N ASN A 124 11.42 0.92 3.57
CA ASN A 124 10.07 1.29 3.97
C ASN A 124 9.38 0.14 4.73
N LEU A 125 9.58 -1.11 4.32
CA LEU A 125 8.99 -2.27 5.02
C LEU A 125 9.57 -2.43 6.43
N ILE A 126 10.87 -2.14 6.60
CA ILE A 126 11.51 -2.13 7.91
C ILE A 126 10.94 -1.02 8.79
N LYS A 127 10.74 0.19 8.24
CA LYS A 127 10.16 1.31 8.99
C LYS A 127 8.72 1.03 9.40
N LEU A 128 7.90 0.53 8.48
CA LEU A 128 6.51 0.15 8.75
C LEU A 128 6.41 -0.92 9.82
N GLU A 129 7.25 -1.96 9.76
CA GLU A 129 7.29 -2.98 10.81
C GLU A 129 7.60 -2.35 12.17
N LYS A 130 8.65 -1.53 12.27
CA LYS A 130 9.03 -0.88 13.54
C LYS A 130 7.92 0.00 14.12
N GLN A 131 7.12 0.64 13.26
CA GLN A 131 6.03 1.51 13.68
C GLN A 131 4.84 0.75 14.25
N TYR A 132 4.61 -0.48 13.79
CA TYR A 132 3.46 -1.31 14.18
C TYR A 132 3.88 -2.63 14.86
N SER A 133 5.08 -2.66 15.47
CA SER A 133 5.58 -3.77 16.29
C SER A 133 5.16 -3.64 17.74
#